data_AF-A0A438MI81-F1
#
_entry.id   AF-A0A438MI81-F1
#
_cell.length_a   1.000
_cell.length_b   1.000
_cell.length_c   1.000
_cell.angle_alpha   90.00
_cell.angle_beta   90.00
_cell.angle_gamma   90.00
#
_symmetry.space_group_name_H-M   'P 1'
#
loop_
_entity.id
_entity.type
_entity.pdbx_description
1 polymer ?
#
loop_
_entity_poly.entity_id
_entity_poly.type
_entity_poly.pdbx_seq_one_letter_code
_entity_poly.pdbx_strand_id
1 'polypeptide(L)'
;MTRRLRVGAALSLSGKHARFGKQAKLGLDVWQTFDESAELIVEDDRSDPEVLEQVLVSLAARCDLLLGPYSTGLMRRAGRVAAAMDRLIWNHGGSGDDVEEAHPGHVVSVLTPTSRYAEPFVRHLAENGHRSRLWIAEGKGSFGRQVAEGAEACAREWGIPASRIGSGESLPAHGEWNLLCAGSFDEDVEVIKRAGGPRVVCAVAAGVREFGEAVDDPRGIYGVGQWFPGSGHAELGVSEREFLDAYRERAGALPGYPAVQAAATAIIATHCAAEAGSAECAQLWAVAGALETTTLFGAFAIDPHTGLQVGHRAALTRWEAHGPVAVG
;
A
#
# COMPACT_ATOMS: atom_id res chain seq x y z
N MET A 1 -23.51 5.55 -28.74
CA MET A 1 -22.31 5.74 -27.89
C MET A 1 -22.67 5.23 -26.51
N THR A 2 -22.05 4.14 -26.07
CA THR A 2 -22.13 3.67 -24.68
C THR A 2 -21.56 4.75 -23.77
N ARG A 3 -22.24 5.04 -22.66
CA ARG A 3 -21.81 6.04 -21.67
C ARG A 3 -20.45 5.63 -21.09
N ARG A 4 -19.50 6.57 -20.96
CA ARG A 4 -18.22 6.33 -20.26
C ARG A 4 -18.48 5.95 -18.79
N LEU A 5 -17.68 5.02 -18.29
CA LEU A 5 -17.70 4.59 -16.90
C LEU A 5 -17.12 5.70 -16.03
N ARG A 6 -17.86 6.18 -15.04
CA ARG A 6 -17.44 7.30 -14.18
C ARG A 6 -16.74 6.75 -12.93
N VAL A 7 -15.47 7.08 -12.77
CA VAL A 7 -14.62 6.59 -11.70
C VAL A 7 -14.38 7.73 -10.72
N GLY A 8 -15.02 7.66 -9.55
CA GLY A 8 -14.90 8.64 -8.48
C GLY A 8 -13.74 8.28 -7.55
N ALA A 9 -12.82 9.22 -7.31
CA ALA A 9 -11.71 9.03 -6.38
C ALA A 9 -11.72 10.11 -5.29
N ALA A 10 -11.86 9.67 -4.03
CA ALA A 10 -11.63 10.53 -2.87
C ALA A 10 -10.14 10.50 -2.55
N LEU A 11 -9.45 11.64 -2.67
CA LEU A 11 -8.00 11.72 -2.46
C LEU A 11 -7.66 12.86 -1.51
N SER A 12 -6.70 12.63 -0.61
CA SER A 12 -6.11 13.71 0.18
C SER A 12 -5.19 14.56 -0.69
N LEU A 13 -5.71 15.62 -1.31
CA LEU A 13 -4.92 16.59 -2.08
C LEU A 13 -4.40 17.73 -1.19
N SER A 14 -5.01 17.91 -0.02
CA SER A 14 -4.55 18.75 1.08
C SER A 14 -4.57 18.01 2.43
N GLY A 15 -4.04 18.66 3.48
CA GLY A 15 -3.91 18.08 4.81
C GLY A 15 -2.69 17.17 5.00
N LYS A 16 -2.67 16.42 6.11
CA LYS A 16 -1.53 15.60 6.55
C LYS A 16 -1.13 14.48 5.57
N HIS A 17 -2.05 14.04 4.72
CA HIS A 17 -1.83 12.97 3.74
C HIS A 17 -1.63 13.51 2.30
N ALA A 18 -1.57 14.83 2.11
CA ALA A 18 -1.44 15.48 0.81
C ALA A 18 -0.30 14.94 -0.07
N ARG A 19 0.81 14.53 0.56
CA ARG A 19 1.98 13.98 -0.15
C ARG A 19 1.59 12.75 -0.97
N PHE A 20 0.94 11.78 -0.32
CA PHE A 20 0.59 10.51 -0.96
C PHE A 20 -0.66 10.63 -1.82
N GLY A 21 -1.66 11.44 -1.44
CA GLY A 21 -2.83 11.66 -2.28
C GLY A 21 -2.52 12.41 -3.59
N LYS A 22 -1.52 13.32 -3.61
CA LYS A 22 -1.03 13.93 -4.86
C LYS A 22 -0.32 12.92 -5.77
N GLN A 23 0.46 12.00 -5.21
CA GLN A 23 1.07 10.90 -5.98
C GLN A 23 -0.01 9.99 -6.56
N ALA A 24 -1.02 9.60 -5.76
CA ALA A 24 -2.16 8.80 -6.22
C ALA A 24 -2.93 9.51 -7.34
N LYS A 25 -3.21 10.82 -7.20
CA LYS A 25 -3.87 11.62 -8.25
C LYS A 25 -3.07 11.59 -9.55
N LEU A 26 -1.76 11.80 -9.47
CA LEU A 26 -0.91 11.79 -10.65
C LEU A 26 -0.86 10.40 -11.31
N GLY A 27 -0.85 9.32 -10.52
CA GLY A 27 -0.97 7.96 -11.03
C GLY A 27 -2.29 7.70 -11.77
N LEU A 28 -3.41 8.16 -11.21
CA LEU A 28 -4.73 8.06 -11.85
C LEU A 28 -4.83 8.94 -13.11
N ASP A 29 -4.25 10.15 -13.09
CA ASP A 29 -4.19 11.02 -14.27
C ASP A 29 -3.40 10.36 -15.41
N VAL A 30 -2.33 9.63 -15.11
CA VAL A 30 -1.55 8.86 -16.10
C VAL A 30 -2.33 7.64 -16.56
N TRP A 31 -2.95 6.89 -15.65
CA TRP A 31 -3.82 5.76 -16.03
C TRP A 31 -4.93 6.19 -17.00
N GLN A 32 -5.57 7.34 -16.77
CA GLN A 32 -6.64 7.84 -17.63
C GLN A 32 -6.19 8.08 -19.09
N THR A 33 -4.90 8.29 -19.36
CA THR A 33 -4.41 8.40 -20.75
C THR A 33 -4.40 7.07 -21.51
N PHE A 34 -4.52 5.94 -20.79
CA PHE A 34 -4.56 4.60 -21.36
C PHE A 34 -5.98 3.99 -21.39
N ASP A 35 -6.95 4.58 -20.70
CA ASP A 35 -8.34 4.10 -20.65
C ASP A 35 -9.34 5.22 -20.98
N GLU A 36 -9.62 5.40 -22.29
CA GLU A 36 -10.61 6.37 -22.78
C GLU A 36 -12.07 5.96 -22.54
N SER A 37 -12.30 4.74 -22.06
CA SER A 37 -13.64 4.24 -21.74
C SER A 37 -14.14 4.76 -20.39
N ALA A 38 -13.23 5.29 -19.57
CA ALA A 38 -13.50 5.81 -18.25
C ALA A 38 -13.34 7.34 -18.14
N GLU A 39 -14.11 7.95 -17.23
CA GLU A 39 -13.99 9.35 -16.83
C GLU A 39 -13.63 9.42 -15.35
N LEU A 40 -12.42 9.90 -15.05
CA LEU A 40 -11.96 10.12 -13.68
C LEU A 40 -12.54 11.41 -13.09
N ILE A 41 -13.13 11.30 -11.89
CA ILE A 41 -13.65 12.43 -11.12
C ILE A 41 -12.98 12.40 -9.75
N VAL A 42 -12.16 13.41 -9.46
CA VAL A 42 -11.41 13.50 -8.21
C VAL A 42 -12.00 14.58 -7.30
N GLU A 43 -12.13 14.27 -6.02
CA GLU A 43 -12.47 15.23 -4.96
C GLU A 43 -11.44 15.19 -3.83
N ASP A 44 -11.15 16.36 -3.24
CA ASP A 44 -10.20 16.49 -2.11
C ASP A 44 -10.88 16.20 -0.78
N ASP A 45 -10.49 15.11 -0.12
CA ASP A 45 -10.96 14.75 1.22
C ASP A 45 -10.26 15.54 2.35
N ARG A 46 -9.23 16.34 2.02
CA ARG A 46 -8.46 17.20 2.93
C ARG A 46 -7.77 16.44 4.09
N SER A 47 -7.60 15.13 3.95
CA SER A 47 -7.15 14.22 5.01
C SER A 47 -8.08 14.18 6.24
N ASP A 48 -9.35 14.55 6.06
CA ASP A 48 -10.32 14.77 7.13
C ASP A 48 -11.48 13.76 7.04
N PRO A 49 -11.78 13.00 8.13
CA PRO A 49 -12.80 11.95 8.08
C PRO A 49 -14.22 12.46 7.75
N GLU A 50 -14.60 13.64 8.26
CA GLU A 50 -15.92 14.22 8.05
C GLU A 50 -16.07 14.77 6.62
N VAL A 51 -15.02 15.40 6.10
CA VAL A 51 -14.99 15.82 4.68
C VAL A 51 -15.01 14.61 3.76
N LEU A 52 -14.26 13.55 4.07
CA LEU A 52 -14.24 12.30 3.31
C LEU A 52 -15.65 11.71 3.13
N GLU A 53 -16.45 11.68 4.19
CA GLU A 53 -17.83 11.18 4.09
C GLU A 53 -18.66 11.96 3.09
N GLN A 54 -18.60 13.29 3.15
CA GLN A 54 -19.33 14.17 2.25
C GLN A 54 -18.87 13.95 0.80
N VAL A 55 -17.55 13.82 0.60
CA VAL A 55 -16.95 13.52 -0.70
C VAL A 55 -17.43 12.16 -1.23
N LEU A 56 -17.43 11.10 -0.41
CA LEU A 56 -17.85 9.77 -0.83
C LEU A 56 -19.33 9.72 -1.20
N VAL A 57 -20.20 10.37 -0.42
CA VAL A 57 -21.64 10.49 -0.76
C VAL A 57 -21.83 11.26 -2.07
N SER A 58 -21.11 12.37 -2.22
CA SER A 58 -21.12 13.22 -3.42
C SER A 58 -20.65 12.47 -4.67
N LEU A 59 -19.59 11.66 -4.56
CA LEU A 59 -19.08 10.82 -5.64
C LEU A 59 -20.03 9.66 -5.94
N ALA A 60 -20.56 8.96 -4.92
CA ALA A 60 -21.47 7.82 -5.10
C ALA A 60 -22.75 8.20 -5.85
N ALA A 61 -23.25 9.42 -5.68
CA ALA A 61 -24.43 9.93 -6.37
C ALA A 61 -24.23 10.11 -7.89
N ARG A 62 -22.99 10.12 -8.38
CA ARG A 62 -22.69 10.44 -9.79
C ARG A 62 -21.63 9.56 -10.46
N CYS A 63 -20.96 8.70 -9.71
CA CYS A 63 -19.93 7.80 -10.21
C CYS A 63 -20.40 6.35 -10.13
N ASP A 64 -19.88 5.52 -11.04
CA ASP A 64 -20.13 4.09 -11.10
C ASP A 64 -19.20 3.35 -10.14
N LEU A 65 -17.94 3.77 -10.05
CA LEU A 65 -16.91 3.17 -9.20
C LEU A 65 -16.39 4.20 -8.18
N LEU A 66 -15.99 3.72 -7.00
CA LEU A 66 -15.42 4.53 -5.92
C LEU A 66 -14.03 4.01 -5.55
N LEU A 67 -13.04 4.89 -5.56
CA LEU A 67 -11.63 4.60 -5.26
C LEU A 67 -11.16 5.39 -4.04
N GLY A 68 -10.24 4.78 -3.31
CA GLY A 68 -9.52 5.43 -2.21
C GLY A 68 -10.31 5.45 -0.90
N PRO A 69 -9.92 6.28 0.07
CA PRO A 69 -8.81 7.24 0.05
C PRO A 69 -7.49 6.66 0.58
N TYR A 70 -6.47 7.53 0.68
CA TYR A 70 -5.28 7.25 1.47
C TYR A 70 -5.44 7.76 2.92
N SER A 71 -5.76 6.85 3.82
CA SER A 71 -4.80 6.14 4.69
C SER A 71 -5.58 5.02 5.40
N THR A 72 -4.96 4.11 6.15
CA THR A 72 -5.71 3.10 6.94
C THR A 72 -6.78 3.74 7.83
N GLY A 73 -6.51 4.88 8.44
CA GLY A 73 -7.48 5.59 9.28
C GLY A 73 -8.69 6.09 8.49
N LEU A 74 -8.46 6.68 7.31
CA LEU A 74 -9.53 7.17 6.44
C LEU A 74 -10.28 6.03 5.77
N MET A 75 -9.61 4.94 5.38
CA MET A 75 -10.27 3.77 4.81
C MET A 75 -11.22 3.07 5.78
N ARG A 76 -10.91 3.02 7.08
CA ARG A 76 -11.91 2.54 8.07
C ARG A 76 -13.18 3.37 8.07
N ARG A 77 -13.09 4.67 7.78
CA ARG A 77 -14.28 5.51 7.62
C ARG A 77 -14.96 5.21 6.29
N ALA A 78 -14.18 5.14 5.22
CA ALA A 78 -14.67 4.91 3.87
C ALA A 78 -15.42 3.57 3.72
N GLY A 79 -14.90 2.48 4.29
CA GLY A 79 -15.56 1.17 4.28
C GLY A 79 -16.94 1.21 4.95
N ARG A 80 -17.05 1.89 6.11
CA ARG A 80 -18.35 2.09 6.79
C ARG A 80 -19.34 2.87 5.93
N VAL A 81 -18.87 3.90 5.24
CA VAL A 81 -19.70 4.74 4.36
C VAL A 81 -20.14 3.95 3.12
N ALA A 82 -19.22 3.20 2.50
CA ALA A 82 -19.51 2.35 1.36
C ALA A 82 -20.57 1.30 1.70
N ALA A 83 -20.41 0.60 2.82
CA ALA A 83 -21.41 -0.36 3.31
C ALA A 83 -22.78 0.30 3.57
N ALA A 84 -22.81 1.50 4.17
CA ALA A 84 -24.05 2.22 4.42
C ALA A 84 -24.78 2.68 3.14
N MET A 85 -24.04 2.86 2.04
CA MET A 85 -24.58 3.22 0.72
C MET A 85 -24.85 2.00 -0.17
N ASP A 86 -24.57 0.78 0.29
CA ASP A 86 -24.53 -0.44 -0.53
C ASP A 86 -23.66 -0.28 -1.79
N ARG A 87 -22.46 0.28 -1.61
CA ARG A 87 -21.47 0.48 -2.66
C ARG A 87 -20.20 -0.28 -2.36
N LEU A 88 -19.50 -0.65 -3.42
CA LEU A 88 -18.16 -1.20 -3.36
C LEU A 88 -17.13 -0.07 -3.47
N ILE A 89 -16.14 -0.07 -2.59
CA ILE A 89 -15.01 0.85 -2.61
C ILE A 89 -13.71 0.09 -2.86
N TRP A 90 -12.95 0.56 -3.84
CA TRP A 90 -11.68 0.01 -4.25
C TRP A 90 -10.56 0.68 -3.45
N ASN A 91 -10.05 -0.05 -2.47
CA ASN A 91 -9.05 0.40 -1.52
C ASN A 91 -7.65 0.35 -2.14
N HIS A 92 -7.09 1.54 -2.37
CA HIS A 92 -5.72 1.72 -2.84
C HIS A 92 -4.80 2.32 -1.77
N GLY A 93 -5.23 2.48 -0.51
CA GLY A 93 -4.56 3.41 0.39
C GLY A 93 -4.59 3.07 1.88
N GLY A 94 -5.32 2.04 2.31
CA GLY A 94 -5.36 1.59 3.70
C GLY A 94 -5.09 0.10 3.83
N SER A 95 -3.87 -0.29 4.19
CA SER A 95 -3.43 -1.69 4.29
C SER A 95 -3.76 -2.36 5.62
N GLY A 96 -4.53 -1.71 6.50
CA GLY A 96 -4.85 -2.32 7.79
C GLY A 96 -5.62 -3.62 7.58
N ASP A 97 -5.21 -4.72 8.21
CA ASP A 97 -6.01 -5.97 8.19
C ASP A 97 -7.47 -5.69 8.59
N ASP A 98 -7.64 -4.81 9.59
CA ASP A 98 -8.92 -4.32 10.09
C ASP A 98 -9.64 -3.30 9.18
N VAL A 99 -9.09 -3.02 8.01
CA VAL A 99 -9.76 -2.33 6.90
C VAL A 99 -10.19 -3.34 5.86
N GLU A 100 -9.29 -4.23 5.45
CA GLU A 100 -9.54 -5.17 4.35
C GLU A 100 -10.66 -6.15 4.68
N GLU A 101 -10.75 -6.61 5.93
CA GLU A 101 -11.75 -7.60 6.36
C GLU A 101 -13.00 -6.99 7.01
N ALA A 102 -13.04 -5.67 7.23
CA ALA A 102 -14.07 -5.05 8.06
C ALA A 102 -15.47 -5.03 7.43
N HIS A 103 -15.53 -5.00 6.09
CA HIS A 103 -16.78 -4.90 5.35
C HIS A 103 -16.77 -5.82 4.12
N PRO A 104 -16.84 -7.15 4.32
CA PRO A 104 -16.93 -8.08 3.21
C PRO A 104 -18.11 -7.75 2.30
N GLY A 105 -17.90 -7.81 0.98
CA GLY A 105 -18.88 -7.35 0.00
C GLY A 105 -18.72 -5.88 -0.41
N HIS A 106 -18.00 -5.06 0.37
CA HIS A 106 -17.95 -3.61 0.15
C HIS A 106 -16.54 -3.02 0.02
N VAL A 107 -15.49 -3.71 0.46
CA VAL A 107 -14.11 -3.24 0.37
C VAL A 107 -13.27 -4.24 -0.42
N VAL A 108 -12.70 -3.80 -1.55
CA VAL A 108 -11.74 -4.60 -2.33
C VAL A 108 -10.38 -3.95 -2.26
N SER A 109 -9.40 -4.66 -1.71
CA SER A 109 -8.05 -4.13 -1.46
C SER A 109 -7.03 -4.68 -2.46
N VAL A 110 -6.22 -3.79 -3.03
CA VAL A 110 -5.15 -4.19 -3.97
C VAL A 110 -3.80 -4.39 -3.29
N LEU A 111 -3.63 -3.79 -2.12
CA LEU A 111 -2.36 -3.70 -1.39
C LEU A 111 -2.19 -4.86 -0.41
N THR A 112 -0.93 -5.19 -0.11
CA THR A 112 -0.61 -6.19 0.93
C THR A 112 -1.16 -5.72 2.27
N PRO A 113 -1.79 -6.59 3.08
CA PRO A 113 -2.20 -6.21 4.44
C PRO A 113 -0.98 -5.99 5.35
N THR A 114 -1.13 -5.13 6.35
CA THR A 114 -0.08 -4.69 7.30
C THR A 114 0.60 -5.84 8.01
N SER A 115 -0.15 -6.86 8.44
CA SER A 115 0.41 -8.08 9.05
C SER A 115 1.43 -8.80 8.14
N ARG A 116 1.38 -8.57 6.83
CA ARG A 116 2.25 -9.24 5.86
C ARG A 116 3.41 -8.37 5.35
N TYR A 117 3.53 -7.12 5.82
CA TYR A 117 4.61 -6.20 5.40
C TYR A 117 6.01 -6.75 5.71
N ALA A 118 6.18 -7.36 6.87
CA ALA A 118 7.50 -7.81 7.32
C ALA A 118 7.93 -9.14 6.67
N GLU A 119 7.01 -9.87 6.03
CA GLU A 119 7.28 -11.17 5.39
C GLU A 119 8.55 -11.18 4.52
N PRO A 120 8.73 -10.28 3.53
CA PRO A 120 9.88 -10.36 2.65
C PRO A 120 11.20 -10.07 3.39
N PHE A 121 11.20 -9.23 4.43
CA PHE A 121 12.39 -9.00 5.25
C PHE A 121 12.74 -10.19 6.15
N VAL A 122 11.74 -10.75 6.83
CA VAL A 122 11.94 -11.92 7.72
C VAL A 122 12.40 -13.13 6.89
N ARG A 123 11.80 -13.36 5.72
CA ARG A 123 12.25 -14.38 4.77
C ARG A 123 13.69 -14.13 4.33
N HIS A 124 14.05 -12.90 3.99
CA HIS A 124 15.42 -12.56 3.61
C HIS A 124 16.43 -12.85 4.73
N LEU A 125 16.11 -12.53 6.00
CA LEU A 125 16.94 -12.93 7.14
C LEU A 125 17.08 -14.46 7.23
N ALA A 126 15.98 -15.18 7.02
CA ALA A 126 15.97 -16.63 7.05
C ALA A 126 16.87 -17.23 5.96
N GLU A 127 16.72 -16.80 4.71
CA GLU A 127 17.46 -17.34 3.56
C GLU A 127 18.96 -17.02 3.63
N ASN A 128 19.33 -15.89 4.22
CA ASN A 128 20.74 -15.46 4.33
C ASN A 128 21.42 -15.86 5.65
N GLY A 129 20.80 -16.75 6.44
CA GLY A 129 21.41 -17.28 7.67
C GLY A 129 21.45 -16.30 8.85
N HIS A 130 20.74 -15.17 8.78
CA HIS A 130 20.65 -14.19 9.87
C HIS A 130 19.67 -14.68 10.95
N ARG A 131 20.15 -15.52 11.86
CA ARG A 131 19.34 -16.12 12.96
C ARG A 131 19.39 -15.38 14.29
N SER A 132 20.17 -14.31 14.37
CA SER A 132 20.23 -13.44 15.55
C SER A 132 18.85 -12.83 15.86
N ARG A 133 18.60 -12.47 17.14
CA ARG A 133 17.30 -11.94 17.57
C ARG A 133 16.89 -10.73 16.73
N LEU A 134 15.66 -10.76 16.22
CA LEU A 134 15.01 -9.63 15.57
C LEU A 134 14.32 -8.77 16.63
N TRP A 135 14.82 -7.56 16.83
CA TRP A 135 14.13 -6.55 17.61
C TRP A 135 13.19 -5.76 16.70
N ILE A 136 11.94 -5.65 17.12
CA ILE A 136 10.88 -4.98 16.38
C ILE A 136 10.53 -3.70 17.14
N ALA A 137 10.96 -2.55 16.62
CA ALA A 137 10.60 -1.26 17.18
C ALA A 137 9.17 -0.91 16.73
N GLU A 138 8.20 -1.16 17.61
CA GLU A 138 6.78 -0.92 17.36
C GLU A 138 6.46 0.57 17.51
N GLY A 139 6.01 1.20 16.41
CA GLY A 139 5.54 2.57 16.43
C GLY A 139 4.11 2.70 16.98
N LYS A 140 3.65 3.94 17.16
CA LYS A 140 2.34 4.22 17.73
C LYS A 140 1.21 3.90 16.75
N GLY A 141 0.08 3.48 17.31
CA GLY A 141 -1.16 3.26 16.56
C GLY A 141 -1.28 1.86 15.97
N SER A 142 -2.39 1.62 15.27
CA SER A 142 -2.75 0.28 14.78
C SER A 142 -1.81 -0.25 13.69
N PHE A 143 -1.31 0.63 12.82
CA PHE A 143 -0.46 0.24 11.70
C PHE A 143 0.83 -0.42 12.20
N GLY A 144 1.59 0.29 13.05
CA GLY A 144 2.85 -0.23 13.58
C GLY A 144 2.66 -1.51 14.40
N ARG A 145 1.58 -1.57 15.19
CA ARG A 145 1.21 -2.78 15.95
C ARG A 145 0.94 -3.98 15.05
N GLN A 146 0.16 -3.82 13.97
CA GLN A 146 -0.15 -4.92 13.04
C GLN A 146 1.11 -5.38 12.28
N VAL A 147 1.97 -4.46 11.84
CA VAL A 147 3.27 -4.82 11.23
C VAL A 147 4.14 -5.59 12.23
N ALA A 148 4.18 -5.18 13.51
CA ALA A 148 4.93 -5.86 14.55
C ALA A 148 4.37 -7.25 14.88
N GLU A 149 3.04 -7.40 14.97
CA GLU A 149 2.34 -8.69 15.12
C GLU A 149 2.67 -9.65 13.99
N GLY A 150 2.57 -9.16 12.75
CA GLY A 150 2.95 -9.87 11.55
C GLY A 150 4.40 -10.32 11.52
N ALA A 151 5.32 -9.41 11.88
CA ALA A 151 6.74 -9.69 11.94
C ALA A 151 7.08 -10.79 12.97
N GLU A 152 6.46 -10.76 14.16
CA GLU A 152 6.66 -11.80 15.17
C GLU A 152 6.07 -13.15 14.76
N ALA A 153 4.90 -13.16 14.12
CA ALA A 153 4.29 -14.38 13.59
C ALA A 153 5.20 -15.01 12.52
N CYS A 154 5.61 -14.21 11.53
CA CYS A 154 6.51 -14.68 10.47
C CYS A 154 7.87 -15.11 11.03
N ALA A 155 8.46 -14.38 11.98
CA ALA A 155 9.74 -14.75 12.59
C ALA A 155 9.65 -16.11 13.31
N ARG A 156 8.52 -16.40 13.96
CA ARG A 156 8.25 -17.69 14.61
C ARG A 156 8.19 -18.83 13.60
N GLU A 157 7.53 -18.64 12.47
CA GLU A 157 7.45 -19.62 11.38
C GLU A 157 8.84 -19.96 10.83
N TRP A 158 9.71 -18.95 10.70
CA TRP A 158 11.08 -19.11 10.20
C TRP A 158 12.11 -19.47 11.30
N GLY A 159 11.69 -19.65 12.55
CA GLY A 159 12.58 -20.00 13.67
C GLY A 159 13.55 -18.88 14.06
N ILE A 160 13.22 -17.62 13.80
CA ILE A 160 14.00 -16.44 14.20
C ILE A 160 13.44 -15.92 15.54
N PRO A 161 14.24 -15.83 16.60
CA PRO A 161 13.78 -15.26 17.86
C PRO A 161 13.45 -13.77 17.66
N ALA A 162 12.25 -13.35 18.06
CA ALA A 162 11.81 -11.96 17.94
C ALA A 162 11.41 -11.37 19.30
N SER A 163 11.52 -10.05 19.43
CA SER A 163 11.03 -9.29 20.59
C SER A 163 10.65 -7.88 20.19
N ARG A 164 9.56 -7.36 20.74
CA ARG A 164 9.14 -5.97 20.55
C ARG A 164 9.84 -5.03 21.51
N ILE A 165 10.01 -3.79 21.04
CA ILE A 165 10.47 -2.64 21.81
C ILE A 165 9.48 -1.51 21.55
N GLY A 166 8.89 -0.98 22.60
CA GLY A 166 7.93 0.11 22.51
C GLY A 166 8.59 1.45 22.17
N SER A 167 7.75 2.43 21.80
CA SER A 167 8.20 3.81 21.59
C SER A 167 8.90 4.36 22.84
N GLY A 168 10.15 4.81 22.68
CA GLY A 168 10.96 5.39 23.77
C GLY A 168 11.79 4.39 24.57
N GLU A 169 11.56 3.09 24.42
CA GLU A 169 12.42 2.07 25.05
C GLU A 169 13.80 2.01 24.36
N SER A 170 14.82 1.57 25.11
CA SER A 170 16.20 1.50 24.65
C SER A 170 16.46 0.26 23.82
N LEU A 171 17.21 0.42 22.72
CA LEU A 171 17.74 -0.68 21.93
C LEU A 171 18.91 -1.38 22.66
N PRO A 172 19.21 -2.65 22.35
CA PRO A 172 20.34 -3.34 22.95
C PRO A 172 21.68 -2.65 22.62
N ALA A 173 22.52 -2.45 23.63
CA ALA A 173 23.83 -1.84 23.45
C ALA A 173 24.90 -2.81 22.90
N HIS A 174 24.71 -4.12 23.11
CA HIS A 174 25.70 -5.16 22.81
C HIS A 174 25.03 -6.44 22.28
N GLY A 175 25.86 -7.32 21.70
CA GLY A 175 25.44 -8.61 21.16
C GLY A 175 25.11 -8.54 19.67
N GLU A 176 24.84 -9.71 19.08
CA GLU A 176 24.40 -9.80 17.69
C GLU A 176 22.87 -9.81 17.61
N TRP A 177 22.30 -8.86 16.89
CA TRP A 177 20.86 -8.71 16.70
C TRP A 177 20.53 -8.00 15.39
N ASN A 178 19.28 -8.14 14.94
CA ASN A 178 18.71 -7.48 13.76
C ASN A 178 17.62 -6.51 14.20
N LEU A 179 17.28 -5.53 13.37
CA LEU A 179 16.27 -4.51 13.65
C LEU A 179 15.22 -4.45 12.54
N LEU A 180 13.95 -4.40 12.95
CA LEU A 180 12.83 -3.95 12.12
C LEU A 180 12.17 -2.75 12.79
N CYS A 181 12.14 -1.60 12.12
CA CYS A 181 11.32 -0.45 12.52
C CYS A 181 9.94 -0.58 11.87
N ALA A 182 8.90 -0.57 12.70
CA ALA A 182 7.50 -0.77 12.33
C ALA A 182 6.65 0.39 12.86
N GLY A 183 6.98 1.62 12.47
CA GLY A 183 6.25 2.82 12.88
C GLY A 183 5.85 3.73 11.73
N SER A 184 5.46 4.95 12.08
CA SER A 184 5.34 6.03 11.09
C SER A 184 6.71 6.43 10.54
N PHE A 185 6.73 7.18 9.44
CA PHE A 185 7.97 7.65 8.82
C PHE A 185 8.91 8.34 9.82
N ASP A 186 8.38 9.27 10.61
CA ASP A 186 9.18 10.02 11.59
C ASP A 186 9.65 9.13 12.75
N GLU A 187 8.82 8.21 13.22
CA GLU A 187 9.20 7.27 14.29
C GLU A 187 10.33 6.33 13.86
N ASP A 188 10.22 5.76 12.65
CA ASP A 188 11.26 4.91 12.08
C ASP A 188 12.57 5.67 11.92
N VAL A 189 12.54 6.90 11.38
CA VAL A 189 13.72 7.76 11.21
C VAL A 189 14.39 8.02 12.57
N GLU A 190 13.62 8.34 13.61
CA GLU A 190 14.17 8.58 14.95
C GLU A 190 14.75 7.30 15.57
N VAL A 191 14.14 6.14 15.32
CA VAL A 191 14.71 4.85 15.74
C VAL A 191 16.01 4.56 15.00
N ILE A 192 16.09 4.84 13.71
CA ILE A 192 17.31 4.63 12.90
C ILE A 192 18.44 5.54 13.38
N LYS A 193 18.19 6.83 13.62
CA LYS A 193 19.21 7.77 14.11
C LYS A 193 19.83 7.38 15.45
N ARG A 194 19.07 6.71 16.32
CA ARG A 194 19.55 6.23 17.63
C ARG A 194 20.08 4.78 17.60
N ALA A 195 19.85 4.04 16.51
CA ALA A 195 20.24 2.64 16.42
C ALA A 195 21.76 2.54 16.19
N GLY A 196 22.45 1.83 17.08
CA GLY A 196 23.85 1.46 16.91
C GLY A 196 24.04 -0.04 17.11
N GLY A 197 24.73 -0.70 16.19
CA GLY A 197 25.13 -2.11 16.33
C GLY A 197 24.25 -3.23 15.71
N PRO A 198 23.01 -3.04 15.20
CA PRO A 198 22.31 -4.14 14.53
C PRO A 198 23.06 -4.62 13.28
N ARG A 199 23.04 -5.93 13.03
CA ARG A 199 23.69 -6.56 11.86
C ARG A 199 22.94 -6.29 10.56
N VAL A 200 21.62 -6.39 10.61
CA VAL A 200 20.72 -6.13 9.50
C VAL A 200 19.59 -5.24 10.01
N VAL A 201 19.29 -4.18 9.27
CA VAL A 201 18.30 -3.17 9.64
C VAL A 201 17.28 -3.06 8.53
N CYS A 202 16.00 -3.09 8.88
CA CYS A 202 14.90 -2.76 8.01
C CYS A 202 14.03 -1.68 8.65
N ALA A 203 13.52 -0.75 7.85
CA ALA A 203 12.51 0.22 8.27
C ALA A 203 11.37 0.28 7.25
N VAL A 204 10.13 0.40 7.70
CA VAL A 204 8.99 0.64 6.80
C VAL A 204 9.18 1.98 6.09
N ALA A 205 9.68 3.00 6.80
CA ALA A 205 10.00 4.31 6.22
C ALA A 205 11.01 4.23 5.06
N ALA A 206 11.94 3.28 5.10
CA ALA A 206 12.91 3.07 4.03
C ALA A 206 12.29 2.50 2.74
N GLY A 207 10.99 2.20 2.74
CA GLY A 207 10.20 1.82 1.58
C GLY A 207 9.88 2.95 0.59
N VAL A 208 10.31 4.19 0.86
CA VAL A 208 10.09 5.36 -0.02
C VAL A 208 11.37 6.16 -0.17
N ARG A 209 11.55 6.85 -1.31
CA ARG A 209 12.79 7.57 -1.64
C ARG A 209 13.09 8.74 -0.70
N GLU A 210 12.08 9.30 -0.05
CA GLU A 210 12.20 10.40 0.89
C GLU A 210 13.00 10.01 2.15
N PHE A 211 13.11 8.72 2.46
CA PHE A 211 13.91 8.24 3.58
C PHE A 211 15.38 8.65 3.48
N GLY A 212 15.94 8.62 2.27
CA GLY A 212 17.35 8.98 2.04
C GLY A 212 17.67 10.46 2.31
N GLU A 213 16.66 11.32 2.38
CA GLU A 213 16.81 12.73 2.75
C GLU A 213 16.68 12.95 4.28
N ALA A 214 16.13 11.96 5.00
CA ALA A 214 15.77 12.07 6.41
C ALA A 214 16.80 11.44 7.37
N VAL A 215 17.75 10.65 6.85
CA VAL A 215 18.81 9.98 7.62
C VAL A 215 20.19 10.29 7.04
N ASP A 216 21.22 10.25 7.88
CA ASP A 216 22.60 10.63 7.49
C ASP A 216 23.22 9.66 6.47
N ASP A 217 23.03 8.35 6.66
CA ASP A 217 23.50 7.32 5.74
C ASP A 217 22.48 6.18 5.62
N PRO A 218 21.69 6.13 4.53
CA PRO A 218 20.70 5.07 4.35
C PRO A 218 21.33 3.77 3.85
N ARG A 219 22.61 3.74 3.44
CA ARG A 219 23.20 2.60 2.71
C ARG A 219 23.13 1.31 3.52
N GLY A 220 22.69 0.23 2.87
CA GLY A 220 22.54 -1.08 3.47
C GLY A 220 21.29 -1.26 4.35
N ILE A 221 20.52 -0.19 4.61
CA ILE A 221 19.23 -0.29 5.28
C ILE A 221 18.21 -0.89 4.31
N TYR A 222 17.49 -1.89 4.78
CA TYR A 222 16.40 -2.48 4.04
C TYR A 222 15.11 -1.66 4.19
N GLY A 223 14.32 -1.62 3.13
CA GLY A 223 13.02 -0.97 3.11
C GLY A 223 11.93 -1.92 2.65
N VAL A 224 10.75 -1.84 3.27
CA VAL A 224 9.55 -2.53 2.80
C VAL A 224 8.60 -1.50 2.20
N GLY A 225 8.24 -1.69 0.93
CA GLY A 225 7.25 -0.88 0.23
C GLY A 225 6.22 -1.76 -0.47
N GLN A 226 5.06 -1.20 -0.79
CA GLN A 226 4.06 -1.95 -1.55
C GLN A 226 4.54 -2.25 -2.98
N TRP A 227 5.41 -1.42 -3.56
CA TRP A 227 5.89 -1.65 -4.91
C TRP A 227 7.21 -0.92 -5.17
N PHE A 228 8.04 -1.52 -6.01
CA PHE A 228 9.21 -0.91 -6.63
C PHE A 228 9.31 -1.36 -8.09
N PRO A 229 9.95 -0.55 -8.97
CA PRO A 229 10.14 -0.93 -10.37
C PRO A 229 10.80 -2.30 -10.51
N GLY A 230 10.37 -3.07 -11.52
CA GLY A 230 10.85 -4.42 -11.79
C GLY A 230 9.90 -5.53 -11.29
N SER A 231 8.64 -5.19 -11.02
CA SER A 231 7.62 -6.10 -10.47
C SER A 231 7.21 -7.24 -11.41
N GLY A 232 7.47 -7.12 -12.72
CA GLY A 232 7.29 -8.19 -13.70
C GLY A 232 6.29 -7.88 -14.81
N HIS A 233 5.60 -8.91 -15.31
CA HIS A 233 4.63 -8.82 -16.40
C HIS A 233 3.23 -8.49 -15.87
N ALA A 234 2.55 -7.55 -16.53
CA ALA A 234 1.15 -7.22 -16.29
C ALA A 234 0.27 -7.96 -17.31
N GLU A 235 -0.57 -8.87 -16.83
CA GLU A 235 -1.62 -9.51 -17.63
C GLU A 235 -2.79 -8.57 -17.91
N LEU A 236 -3.08 -7.69 -16.94
CA LEU A 236 -4.17 -6.73 -16.99
C LEU A 236 -3.66 -5.28 -16.93
N GLY A 237 -4.14 -4.47 -17.87
CA GLY A 237 -3.87 -3.04 -17.94
C GLY A 237 -2.59 -2.68 -18.70
N VAL A 238 -2.01 -1.54 -18.35
CA VAL A 238 -0.80 -1.00 -19.00
C VAL A 238 0.46 -1.71 -18.49
N SER A 239 1.46 -1.87 -19.35
CA SER A 239 2.74 -2.42 -18.91
C SER A 239 3.47 -1.45 -17.96
N GLU A 240 4.32 -2.00 -17.07
CA GLU A 240 5.14 -1.18 -16.15
C GLU A 240 5.98 -0.16 -16.93
N ARG A 241 6.57 -0.56 -18.06
CA ARG A 241 7.40 0.32 -18.91
C ARG A 241 6.60 1.51 -19.43
N GLU A 242 5.46 1.26 -20.06
CA GLU A 242 4.63 2.32 -20.64
C GLU A 242 4.12 3.29 -19.59
N PHE A 243 3.70 2.78 -18.43
CA PHE A 243 3.28 3.63 -17.31
C PHE A 243 4.43 4.48 -16.77
N LEU A 244 5.62 3.89 -16.57
CA LEU A 244 6.80 4.61 -16.11
C LEU A 244 7.24 5.71 -17.09
N ASP A 245 7.15 5.45 -18.39
CA ASP A 245 7.49 6.42 -19.44
C ASP A 245 6.49 7.59 -19.43
N ALA A 246 5.18 7.31 -19.44
CA ALA A 246 4.14 8.32 -19.38
C ALA A 246 4.17 9.14 -18.07
N TYR A 247 4.41 8.48 -16.94
CA TYR A 247 4.53 9.16 -15.65
C TYR A 247 5.74 10.11 -15.63
N ARG A 248 6.90 9.65 -16.13
CA ARG A 248 8.11 10.45 -16.21
C ARG A 248 7.98 11.62 -17.16
N GLU A 249 7.31 11.46 -18.30
CA GLU A 249 7.01 12.54 -19.23
C GLU A 249 6.18 13.64 -18.54
N ARG A 250 5.20 13.24 -17.71
CA ARG A 250 4.31 14.17 -17.01
C ARG A 250 4.94 14.83 -15.77
N ALA A 251 5.79 14.10 -15.03
CA ALA A 251 6.22 14.47 -13.69
C ALA A 251 7.72 14.77 -13.56
N GLY A 252 8.53 14.40 -14.55
CA GLY A 252 9.99 14.53 -14.51
C GLY A 252 10.69 13.59 -13.53
N ALA A 253 9.97 12.64 -12.93
CA ALA A 253 10.48 11.70 -11.93
C ALA A 253 9.80 10.33 -12.06
N LEU A 254 10.36 9.30 -11.42
CA LEU A 254 9.70 7.99 -11.31
C LEU A 254 8.58 8.05 -10.25
N PRO A 255 7.50 7.27 -10.42
CA PRO A 255 6.44 7.16 -9.42
C PRO A 255 6.92 6.44 -8.17
N GLY A 256 6.36 6.83 -7.02
CA GLY A 256 6.32 5.98 -5.84
C GLY A 256 5.14 5.00 -5.90
N TYR A 257 5.13 4.00 -5.01
CA TYR A 257 4.03 3.04 -4.94
C TYR A 257 2.63 3.68 -4.81
N PRO A 258 2.41 4.88 -4.20
CA PRO A 258 1.09 5.48 -4.14
C PRO A 258 0.46 5.83 -5.48
N ALA A 259 1.28 6.18 -6.47
CA ALA A 259 0.82 6.41 -7.83
C ALA A 259 0.46 5.10 -8.53
N VAL A 260 1.36 4.10 -8.44
CA VAL A 260 1.21 2.80 -9.12
C VAL A 260 0.03 2.01 -8.55
N GLN A 261 -0.13 1.98 -7.22
CA GLN A 261 -1.25 1.28 -6.59
C GLN A 261 -2.61 1.90 -6.97
N ALA A 262 -2.69 3.23 -7.07
CA ALA A 262 -3.93 3.91 -7.47
C ALA A 262 -4.27 3.61 -8.93
N ALA A 263 -3.27 3.63 -9.83
CA ALA A 263 -3.45 3.23 -11.23
C ALA A 263 -3.88 1.76 -11.36
N ALA A 264 -3.23 0.83 -10.65
CA ALA A 264 -3.60 -0.58 -10.63
C ALA A 264 -5.02 -0.80 -10.10
N THR A 265 -5.41 -0.04 -9.07
CA THR A 265 -6.77 -0.08 -8.53
C THR A 265 -7.80 0.34 -9.58
N ALA A 266 -7.52 1.40 -10.33
CA ALA A 266 -8.41 1.83 -11.42
C ALA A 266 -8.50 0.77 -12.52
N ILE A 267 -7.37 0.17 -12.93
CA ILE A 267 -7.31 -0.92 -13.90
C ILE A 267 -8.19 -2.11 -13.47
N ILE A 268 -8.04 -2.56 -12.22
CA ILE A 268 -8.80 -3.71 -11.69
C ILE A 268 -10.29 -3.34 -11.59
N ALA A 269 -10.60 -2.15 -11.10
CA ALA A 269 -11.97 -1.69 -10.90
C ALA A 269 -12.73 -1.57 -12.23
N THR A 270 -12.12 -0.97 -13.26
CA THR A 270 -12.76 -0.82 -14.57
C THR A 270 -12.85 -2.16 -15.30
N HIS A 271 -11.86 -3.05 -15.15
CA HIS A 271 -11.95 -4.42 -15.65
C HIS A 271 -13.13 -5.18 -15.03
N CYS A 272 -13.28 -5.14 -13.71
CA CYS A 272 -14.37 -5.84 -13.03
C CYS A 272 -15.75 -5.30 -13.45
N ALA A 273 -15.88 -3.99 -13.64
CA ALA A 273 -17.12 -3.38 -14.14
C ALA A 273 -17.44 -3.80 -15.59
N ALA A 274 -16.42 -3.89 -16.44
CA ALA A 274 -16.57 -4.34 -17.82
C ALA A 274 -16.99 -5.82 -17.89
N GLU A 275 -16.34 -6.69 -17.12
CA GLU A 275 -16.64 -8.13 -17.05
C GLU A 275 -18.03 -8.38 -16.43
N ALA A 276 -18.39 -7.64 -15.39
CA ALA A 276 -19.73 -7.71 -14.79
C ALA A 276 -20.83 -7.17 -15.71
N GLY A 277 -20.48 -6.33 -16.69
CA GLY A 277 -21.43 -5.53 -17.46
C GLY A 277 -22.28 -4.60 -16.59
N SER A 278 -21.78 -4.23 -15.40
CA SER A 278 -22.54 -3.58 -14.34
C SER A 278 -21.63 -2.89 -13.32
N ALA A 279 -22.19 -1.90 -12.60
CA ALA A 279 -21.55 -1.24 -11.47
C ALA A 279 -22.24 -1.56 -10.12
N GLU A 280 -23.14 -2.53 -10.11
CA GLU A 280 -23.83 -2.98 -8.90
C GLU A 280 -22.86 -3.70 -7.93
N CYS A 281 -22.97 -3.38 -6.65
CA CYS A 281 -22.04 -3.80 -5.59
C CYS A 281 -21.79 -5.32 -5.60
N ALA A 282 -22.87 -6.11 -5.56
CA ALA A 282 -22.79 -7.57 -5.52
C ALA A 282 -22.15 -8.18 -6.77
N GLN A 283 -22.35 -7.57 -7.95
CA GLN A 283 -21.79 -8.09 -9.21
C GLN A 283 -20.30 -7.74 -9.32
N LEU A 284 -19.92 -6.52 -8.93
CA LEU A 284 -18.50 -6.13 -8.83
C LEU A 284 -17.76 -7.03 -7.83
N TRP A 285 -18.35 -7.29 -6.67
CA TRP A 285 -17.78 -8.17 -5.65
C TRP A 285 -17.56 -9.60 -6.18
N ALA A 286 -18.56 -10.16 -6.85
CA ALA A 286 -18.48 -11.52 -7.40
C ALA A 286 -17.35 -11.66 -8.43
N VAL A 287 -17.19 -10.66 -9.32
CA VAL A 287 -16.08 -10.65 -10.29
C VAL A 287 -14.75 -10.46 -9.59
N ALA A 288 -14.63 -9.51 -8.67
CA ALA A 288 -13.40 -9.25 -7.93
C ALA A 288 -12.93 -10.48 -7.13
N GLY A 289 -13.86 -11.21 -6.50
CA GLY A 289 -13.56 -12.42 -5.72
C GLY A 289 -13.18 -13.64 -6.56
N ALA A 290 -13.45 -13.62 -7.87
CA ALA A 290 -13.04 -14.68 -8.80
C ALA A 290 -11.80 -14.30 -9.63
N LEU A 291 -11.33 -13.05 -9.53
CA LEU A 291 -10.23 -12.53 -10.33
C LEU A 291 -8.88 -12.87 -9.69
N GLU A 292 -8.09 -13.67 -10.41
CA GLU A 292 -6.66 -13.86 -10.19
C GLU A 292 -5.91 -13.31 -11.41
N THR A 293 -5.08 -12.28 -11.22
CA THR A 293 -4.34 -11.65 -12.33
C THR A 293 -3.09 -10.93 -11.84
N THR A 294 -2.26 -10.44 -12.75
CA THR A 294 -1.19 -9.48 -12.46
C THR A 294 -1.44 -8.14 -13.15
N THR A 295 -1.08 -7.06 -12.46
CA THR A 295 -1.02 -5.70 -13.02
C THR A 295 0.40 -5.17 -12.94
N LEU A 296 0.64 -3.93 -13.37
CA LEU A 296 1.90 -3.23 -13.14
C LEU A 296 2.29 -3.10 -11.64
N PHE A 297 1.36 -3.32 -10.72
CA PHE A 297 1.59 -3.28 -9.28
C PHE A 297 1.96 -4.65 -8.70
N GLY A 298 1.73 -5.74 -9.44
CA GLY A 298 1.93 -7.11 -8.98
C GLY A 298 0.66 -7.96 -9.05
N ALA A 299 0.70 -9.12 -8.41
CA ALA A 299 -0.42 -10.05 -8.35
C ALA A 299 -1.59 -9.46 -7.57
N PHE A 300 -2.81 -9.77 -8.02
CA PHE A 300 -4.06 -9.43 -7.37
C PHE A 300 -4.90 -10.70 -7.25
N ALA A 301 -5.30 -11.01 -6.01
CA ALA A 301 -6.34 -11.98 -5.69
C ALA A 301 -6.86 -11.65 -4.29
N ILE A 302 -8.18 -11.68 -4.07
CA ILE A 302 -8.77 -11.49 -2.74
C ILE A 302 -9.39 -12.78 -2.24
N ASP A 303 -9.46 -12.94 -0.91
CA ASP A 303 -10.37 -13.93 -0.32
C ASP A 303 -11.82 -13.49 -0.64
N PRO A 304 -12.62 -14.31 -1.35
CA PRO A 304 -13.97 -13.92 -1.79
C PRO A 304 -14.99 -13.85 -0.64
N HIS A 305 -14.66 -14.37 0.54
CA HIS A 305 -15.49 -14.32 1.73
C HIS A 305 -15.18 -13.10 2.59
N THR A 306 -13.91 -12.69 2.70
CA THR A 306 -13.51 -11.59 3.60
C THR A 306 -13.12 -10.31 2.88
N GLY A 307 -12.59 -10.38 1.66
CA GLY A 307 -12.01 -9.24 0.93
C GLY A 307 -10.51 -9.02 1.17
N LEU A 308 -9.89 -9.85 2.03
CA LEU A 308 -8.47 -9.78 2.34
C LEU A 308 -7.63 -9.98 1.07
N GLN A 309 -6.63 -9.14 0.86
CA GLN A 309 -5.71 -9.30 -0.27
C GLN A 309 -4.70 -10.44 -0.02
N VAL A 310 -4.77 -11.48 -0.84
CA VAL A 310 -3.97 -12.71 -0.71
C VAL A 310 -2.92 -12.90 -1.80
N GLY A 311 -3.09 -12.27 -2.97
CA GLY A 311 -2.17 -12.37 -4.10
C GLY A 311 -0.94 -11.45 -3.97
N HIS A 312 -1.17 -10.19 -3.62
CA HIS A 312 -0.14 -9.17 -3.59
C HIS A 312 0.88 -9.41 -2.45
N ARG A 313 2.15 -9.07 -2.72
CA ARG A 313 3.26 -9.15 -1.76
C ARG A 313 4.04 -7.85 -1.72
N ALA A 314 4.34 -7.38 -0.52
CA ALA A 314 5.21 -6.22 -0.35
C ALA A 314 6.62 -6.55 -0.88
N ALA A 315 7.29 -5.54 -1.41
CA ALA A 315 8.62 -5.65 -1.98
C ALA A 315 9.67 -5.24 -0.94
N LEU A 316 10.75 -6.02 -0.88
CA LEU A 316 11.94 -5.69 -0.11
C LEU A 316 12.90 -4.90 -0.99
N THR A 317 13.52 -3.89 -0.41
CA THR A 317 14.59 -3.12 -1.02
C THR A 317 15.78 -3.04 -0.11
N ARG A 318 16.93 -2.74 -0.69
CA ARG A 318 18.14 -2.35 0.01
C ARG A 318 18.59 -1.00 -0.51
N TRP A 319 18.86 -0.08 0.38
CA TRP A 319 19.38 1.24 0.03
C TRP A 319 20.82 1.15 -0.45
N GLU A 320 21.06 1.67 -1.65
CA GLU A 320 22.38 1.89 -2.23
C GLU A 320 22.65 3.39 -2.36
N ALA A 321 23.81 3.78 -2.90
CA ALA A 321 24.24 5.18 -3.01
C ALA A 321 23.25 6.10 -3.78
N HIS A 322 22.37 5.54 -4.61
CA HIS A 322 21.46 6.29 -5.48
C HIS A 322 19.96 6.06 -5.16
N GLY A 323 19.67 5.34 -4.08
CA GLY A 323 18.31 5.03 -3.65
C GLY A 323 18.07 3.55 -3.35
N PRO A 324 16.82 3.19 -3.03
CA PRO A 324 16.43 1.81 -2.78
C PRO A 324 16.44 1.01 -4.08
N VAL A 325 17.00 -0.20 -4.01
CA VAL A 325 17.04 -1.19 -5.11
C VAL A 325 16.30 -2.44 -4.64
N ALA A 326 15.47 -3.02 -5.50
CA ALA A 326 14.72 -4.24 -5.18
C ALA A 326 15.66 -5.40 -4.83
N VAL A 327 15.27 -6.18 -3.81
CA VAL A 327 15.94 -7.41 -3.37
C VAL A 327 15.10 -8.57 -3.84
N GLY A 328 15.68 -9.41 -4.71
CA GLY A 328 15.05 -10.64 -5.24
C GLY A 328 15.04 -11.78 -4.24
#